data_AF-A0A962Y267-F1
#
_entry.id   AF-A0A962Y267-F1
#
_cell.length_a   1.000
_cell.length_b   1.000
_cell.length_c   1.000
_cell.angle_alpha   90.00
_cell.angle_beta   90.00
_cell.angle_gamma   90.00
#
_symmetry.space_group_name_H-M   'P 1'
#
loop_
_entity.id
_entity.type
_entity.pdbx_description
1 polymer ?
#
loop_
_entity_poly.entity_id
_entity_poly.type
_entity_poly.pdbx_seq_one_letter_code
_entity_poly.pdbx_strand_id
1 'polypeptide(L)'
;MGTAQIQPTQDPQALEQAFGVFNALSQQLTTAYAQLEGRVVALTEELAGTRRERLDERAQKEHLADQLGVLLEALPAAIVLVDVRDRVDRFNPAAEQLFPGLAWGRRWSEVKQEVVAAEPTPGDWRLRDGRRVSVSQRPLNDRGRIMVVVDVTDQRRLQERAERQDRLTAMGEMAAQLAHQVRTPLSTSVRYAGQLAKGSLSDRQRQQFSEKLL
;
A
#
# COMPACT_ATOMS: atom_id res chain seq x y z
N MET A 1 62.07 -13.78 -96.42
CA MET A 1 61.78 -14.46 -95.13
C MET A 1 61.26 -13.38 -94.18
N GLY A 2 60.03 -13.29 -93.73
CA GLY A 2 58.84 -14.14 -93.77
C GLY A 2 57.96 -13.58 -92.64
N THR A 3 57.05 -12.68 -92.97
CA THR A 3 56.11 -12.06 -92.02
C THR A 3 55.09 -13.11 -91.58
N ALA A 4 55.23 -13.65 -90.37
CA ALA A 4 54.25 -14.54 -89.78
C ALA A 4 53.07 -13.72 -89.23
N GLN A 5 52.04 -13.56 -90.05
CA GLN A 5 50.69 -13.21 -89.61
C GLN A 5 50.15 -14.38 -88.80
N ILE A 6 50.01 -14.20 -87.48
CA ILE A 6 49.25 -15.12 -86.64
C ILE A 6 47.82 -14.58 -86.61
N GLN A 7 46.97 -15.13 -87.47
CA GLN A 7 45.52 -14.96 -87.38
C GLN A 7 45.02 -15.92 -86.29
N PRO A 8 44.38 -15.47 -85.21
CA PRO A 8 43.76 -16.39 -84.27
C PRO A 8 42.46 -16.90 -84.90
N THR A 9 42.42 -18.19 -85.21
CA THR A 9 41.17 -18.92 -85.46
C THR A 9 40.38 -18.94 -84.15
N GLN A 10 39.54 -17.94 -83.92
CA GLN A 10 38.52 -17.99 -82.88
C GLN A 10 37.47 -19.02 -83.32
N ASP A 11 37.45 -20.16 -82.64
CA ASP A 11 36.42 -21.18 -82.83
C ASP A 11 35.07 -20.60 -82.36
N PRO A 12 34.12 -20.32 -83.28
CA PRO A 12 32.89 -19.59 -82.95
C PRO A 12 32.05 -20.27 -81.86
N GLN A 13 32.11 -21.61 -81.81
CA GLN A 13 31.38 -22.40 -80.84
C GLN A 13 31.94 -22.27 -79.41
N ALA A 14 33.27 -22.16 -79.26
CA ALA A 14 33.90 -21.97 -77.95
C ALA A 14 33.60 -20.59 -77.37
N LEU A 15 33.52 -19.57 -78.22
CA LEU A 15 33.15 -18.22 -77.83
C LEU A 15 31.66 -18.13 -77.45
N GLU A 16 30.76 -18.76 -78.22
CA GLU A 16 29.34 -18.87 -77.88
C GLU A 16 29.11 -19.59 -76.54
N GLN A 17 29.84 -20.68 -76.28
CA GLN A 17 29.77 -21.37 -75.00
C GLN A 17 30.28 -20.51 -73.83
N ALA A 18 31.40 -19.80 -74.01
CA ALA A 18 31.93 -18.90 -72.99
C ALA A 18 30.99 -17.73 -72.69
N PHE A 19 30.38 -17.12 -73.72
CA PHE A 19 29.36 -16.09 -73.57
C PHE A 19 28.08 -16.63 -72.91
N GLY A 20 27.66 -17.85 -73.25
CA GLY A 20 26.52 -18.53 -72.62
C GLY A 20 26.75 -18.78 -71.13
N VAL A 21 27.93 -19.27 -70.76
CA VAL A 21 28.32 -19.48 -69.34
C VAL A 21 28.41 -18.15 -68.59
N PHE A 22 29.01 -17.12 -69.18
CA PHE A 22 29.08 -15.79 -68.58
C PHE A 22 27.70 -15.15 -68.38
N ASN A 23 26.82 -15.24 -69.38
CA ASN A 23 25.45 -14.75 -69.26
C ASN A 23 24.68 -15.50 -68.18
N ALA A 24 24.79 -16.83 -68.13
CA ALA A 24 24.15 -17.63 -67.08
C ALA A 24 24.64 -17.27 -65.67
N LEU A 25 25.95 -17.05 -65.49
CA LEU A 25 26.55 -16.59 -64.22
C LEU A 25 26.08 -15.19 -63.84
N SER A 26 26.03 -14.26 -64.80
CA SER A 26 25.55 -12.90 -64.58
C SER A 26 24.07 -12.89 -64.18
N GLN A 27 23.27 -13.76 -64.81
CA GLN A 27 21.85 -13.93 -64.49
C GLN A 27 21.64 -14.57 -63.11
N GLN A 28 22.47 -15.55 -62.73
CA GLN A 28 22.50 -16.11 -61.38
C GLN A 28 22.90 -15.07 -60.32
N LEU A 29 23.91 -14.24 -60.58
CA LEU A 29 24.33 -13.15 -59.68
C LEU A 29 23.21 -12.13 -59.51
N THR A 30 22.56 -11.72 -60.60
CA THR A 30 21.44 -10.78 -60.57
C THR A 30 20.28 -11.33 -59.73
N THR A 31 19.97 -12.62 -59.89
CA THR A 31 18.94 -13.30 -59.11
C THR A 31 19.31 -13.39 -57.62
N ALA A 32 20.58 -13.69 -57.32
CA ALA A 32 21.07 -13.76 -55.94
C ALA A 32 21.06 -12.40 -55.24
N TYR A 33 21.47 -11.34 -55.93
CA TYR A 33 21.40 -9.97 -55.42
C TYR A 33 19.96 -9.54 -55.14
N ALA A 34 19.03 -9.80 -56.07
CA ALA A 34 17.61 -9.49 -55.88
C ALA A 34 17.00 -10.26 -54.69
N GLN A 35 17.38 -11.54 -54.49
CA GLN A 35 16.96 -12.31 -53.32
C GLN A 35 17.55 -11.77 -52.01
N LEU A 36 18.81 -11.35 -52.02
CA LEU A 36 19.45 -10.78 -50.83
C LEU A 36 18.83 -9.43 -50.46
N GLU A 37 18.57 -8.55 -51.43
CA GLU A 37 17.86 -7.29 -51.21
C GLU A 37 16.46 -7.55 -50.62
N GLY A 38 15.72 -8.50 -51.17
CA GLY A 38 14.42 -8.91 -50.62
C GLY A 38 14.53 -9.42 -49.17
N ARG A 39 15.59 -10.18 -48.85
CA ARG A 39 15.86 -10.67 -47.48
C ARG A 39 16.19 -9.52 -46.52
N VAL A 40 17.00 -8.56 -46.96
CA VAL A 40 17.38 -7.39 -46.15
C VAL A 40 16.15 -6.54 -45.85
N VAL A 41 15.29 -6.28 -46.83
CA VAL A 41 14.04 -5.54 -46.62
C VAL A 41 13.13 -6.27 -45.63
N ALA A 42 12.88 -7.56 -45.84
CA ALA A 42 12.03 -8.35 -44.96
C ALA A 42 12.54 -8.39 -43.51
N LEU A 43 13.85 -8.61 -43.31
CA LEU A 43 14.46 -8.60 -41.97
C LEU A 43 14.41 -7.21 -41.33
N THR A 44 14.56 -6.15 -42.12
CA THR A 44 14.49 -4.77 -41.61
C THR A 44 13.09 -4.46 -41.12
N GLU A 45 12.05 -4.91 -41.84
CA GLU A 45 10.65 -4.78 -41.42
C GLU A 45 10.33 -5.60 -40.18
N GLU A 46 10.75 -6.86 -40.12
CA GLU A 46 10.55 -7.75 -38.97
C GLU A 46 11.23 -7.19 -37.70
N LEU A 47 12.46 -6.69 -37.85
CA LEU A 47 13.23 -6.11 -36.75
C LEU A 47 12.65 -4.77 -36.30
N ALA A 48 12.12 -3.96 -37.23
CA ALA A 48 11.39 -2.74 -36.90
C ALA A 48 10.09 -3.04 -36.13
N GLY A 49 9.35 -4.07 -36.54
CA GLY A 49 8.15 -4.54 -35.83
C GLY A 49 8.48 -4.99 -34.41
N THR A 50 9.42 -5.92 -34.26
CA THR A 50 9.86 -6.45 -32.96
C THR A 50 10.39 -5.35 -32.03
N ARG A 51 11.15 -4.40 -32.57
CA ARG A 51 11.69 -3.27 -31.79
C ARG A 51 10.56 -2.38 -31.28
N ARG A 52 9.51 -2.18 -32.08
CA ARG A 52 8.35 -1.36 -31.71
C ARG A 52 7.56 -2.02 -30.58
N GLU A 53 7.27 -3.30 -30.70
CA GLU A 53 6.59 -4.09 -29.65
C GLU A 53 7.35 -4.04 -28.32
N ARG A 54 8.68 -4.21 -28.35
CA ARG A 54 9.50 -4.13 -27.12
C ARG A 54 9.53 -2.75 -26.49
N LEU A 55 9.51 -1.68 -27.31
CA LEU A 55 9.45 -0.32 -26.79
C LEU A 55 8.10 -0.08 -26.09
N ASP A 56 7.01 -0.54 -26.69
CA ASP A 56 5.67 -0.43 -26.10
C ASP A 56 5.55 -1.24 -24.80
N GLU A 57 6.02 -2.49 -24.78
CA GLU A 57 6.00 -3.33 -23.57
C GLU A 57 6.84 -2.72 -22.44
N ARG A 58 8.00 -2.14 -22.78
CA ARG A 58 8.87 -1.48 -21.80
C ARG A 58 8.23 -0.22 -21.26
N ALA A 59 7.63 0.61 -22.11
CA ALA A 59 6.92 1.82 -21.71
C ALA A 59 5.73 1.49 -20.78
N GLN A 60 4.98 0.42 -21.06
CA GLN A 60 3.90 -0.06 -20.19
C GLN A 60 4.41 -0.50 -18.82
N LYS A 61 5.51 -1.25 -18.78
CA LYS A 61 6.13 -1.70 -17.52
C LYS A 61 6.66 -0.52 -16.70
N GLU A 62 7.30 0.45 -17.34
CA GLU A 62 7.78 1.68 -16.69
C GLU A 62 6.60 2.50 -16.14
N HIS A 63 5.54 2.71 -16.94
CA HIS A 63 4.34 3.42 -16.49
C HIS A 63 3.65 2.74 -15.31
N LEU A 64 3.52 1.40 -15.34
CA LEU A 64 2.94 0.65 -14.23
C LEU A 64 3.81 0.73 -12.98
N ALA A 65 5.13 0.67 -13.12
CA ALA A 65 6.07 0.81 -12.01
C ALA A 65 5.97 2.21 -11.37
N ASP A 66 5.89 3.27 -12.17
CA ASP A 66 5.71 4.64 -11.70
C ASP A 66 4.37 4.82 -10.98
N GLN A 67 3.28 4.31 -11.54
CA GLN A 67 1.96 4.33 -10.89
C GLN A 67 1.98 3.59 -9.55
N LEU A 68 2.60 2.41 -9.49
CA LEU A 68 2.76 1.66 -8.24
C LEU A 68 3.62 2.44 -7.23
N GLY A 69 4.68 3.12 -7.69
CA GLY A 69 5.52 3.98 -6.84
C GLY A 69 4.70 5.12 -6.20
N VAL A 70 3.97 5.87 -7.02
CA VAL A 70 3.12 6.99 -6.56
C VAL A 70 2.05 6.51 -5.58
N LEU A 71 1.40 5.37 -5.84
CA LEU A 71 0.42 4.80 -4.92
C LEU A 71 1.05 4.35 -3.60
N LEU A 72 2.25 3.76 -3.62
CA LEU A 72 2.95 3.33 -2.41
C LEU A 72 3.50 4.50 -1.58
N GLU A 73 3.83 5.63 -2.22
CA GLU A 73 4.23 6.87 -1.57
C GLU A 73 3.04 7.65 -1.00
N ALA A 74 1.88 7.62 -1.68
CA ALA A 74 0.66 8.27 -1.21
C ALA A 74 -0.02 7.52 -0.05
N LEU A 75 0.28 6.22 0.13
CA LEU A 75 -0.24 5.46 1.26
C LEU A 75 0.46 5.89 2.57
N PRO A 76 -0.28 6.39 3.58
CA PRO A 76 0.30 6.71 4.90
C PRO A 76 0.63 5.47 5.73
N ALA A 77 0.58 4.28 5.11
CA ALA A 77 0.86 3.01 5.74
C ALA A 77 2.30 2.58 5.46
N ALA A 78 3.04 2.26 6.51
CA ALA A 78 4.31 1.59 6.42
C ALA A 78 4.11 0.16 5.90
N ILE A 79 4.77 -0.19 4.81
CA ILE A 79 4.78 -1.52 4.24
C ILE A 79 6.17 -2.11 4.43
N VAL A 80 6.24 -3.31 5.01
CA VAL A 80 7.47 -4.07 5.18
C VAL A 80 7.26 -5.49 4.67
N LEU A 81 8.12 -5.94 3.77
CA LEU A 81 8.20 -7.32 3.31
C LEU A 81 9.33 -8.02 4.06
N VAL A 82 9.00 -9.13 4.71
CA VAL A 82 9.94 -9.96 5.46
C VAL A 82 9.98 -11.34 4.83
N ASP A 83 11.18 -11.84 4.54
CA ASP A 83 11.37 -13.17 3.95
C ASP A 83 11.11 -14.31 4.96
N VAL A 84 11.23 -15.55 4.48
CA VAL A 84 11.04 -16.76 5.31
C VAL A 84 12.09 -16.94 6.41
N ARG A 85 13.21 -16.20 6.36
CA ARG A 85 14.33 -16.23 7.32
C ARG A 85 14.28 -15.04 8.30
N ASP A 86 13.14 -14.36 8.38
CA ASP A 86 12.92 -13.17 9.20
C ASP A 86 13.79 -11.97 8.80
N ARG A 87 14.20 -11.86 7.53
CA ARG A 87 14.98 -10.71 7.03
C ARG A 87 14.12 -9.76 6.22
N VAL A 88 14.40 -8.47 6.35
CA VAL A 88 13.73 -7.42 5.60
C VAL A 88 14.16 -7.48 4.14
N ASP A 89 13.21 -7.74 3.23
CA ASP A 89 13.45 -7.79 1.78
C ASP A 89 13.10 -6.47 1.10
N ARG A 90 11.98 -5.84 1.47
CA ARG A 90 11.54 -4.55 0.91
C ARG A 90 10.78 -3.74 1.94
N PHE A 91 10.78 -2.42 1.77
CA PHE A 91 9.99 -1.52 2.59
C PHE A 91 9.75 -0.19 1.85
N ASN A 92 8.69 0.52 2.20
CA ASN A 92 8.41 1.87 1.68
C ASN A 92 8.98 2.95 2.62
N PRO A 93 9.09 4.22 2.16
CA PRO A 93 9.62 5.31 3.00
C PRO A 93 8.87 5.52 4.32
N ALA A 94 7.55 5.29 4.34
CA ALA A 94 6.76 5.37 5.58
C ALA A 94 7.24 4.35 6.64
N ALA A 95 7.69 3.17 6.23
CA ALA A 95 8.25 2.18 7.14
C ALA A 95 9.60 2.60 7.72
N GLU A 96 10.45 3.27 6.95
CA GLU A 96 11.72 3.82 7.45
C GLU A 96 11.48 4.90 8.53
N GLN A 97 10.45 5.73 8.35
CA GLN A 97 10.05 6.75 9.34
C GLN A 97 9.46 6.16 10.63
N LEU A 98 8.75 5.02 10.53
CA LEU A 98 8.15 4.34 11.67
C LEU A 98 9.14 3.43 12.41
N PHE A 99 10.11 2.86 11.69
CA PHE A 99 11.10 1.92 12.23
C PHE A 99 12.53 2.43 11.98
N PRO A 100 13.06 3.29 12.85
CA PRO A 100 14.45 3.75 12.75
C PRO A 100 15.43 2.57 12.76
N GLY A 101 16.37 2.55 11.81
CA GLY A 101 17.31 1.44 11.65
C GLY A 101 16.76 0.25 10.84
N LEU A 102 15.59 0.38 10.22
CA LEU A 102 15.12 -0.56 9.20
C LEU A 102 16.10 -0.53 8.02
N ALA A 103 16.59 -1.69 7.62
CA ALA A 103 17.54 -1.83 6.52
C ALA A 103 17.36 -3.16 5.80
N TRP A 104 17.72 -3.21 4.52
CA TRP A 104 17.69 -4.44 3.73
C TRP A 104 18.56 -5.53 4.35
N GLY A 105 18.05 -6.77 4.38
CA GLY A 105 18.74 -7.94 4.90
C GLY A 105 18.83 -8.02 6.44
N ARG A 106 18.50 -6.94 7.16
CA ARG A 106 18.45 -6.92 8.63
C ARG A 106 17.35 -7.84 9.14
N ARG A 107 17.54 -8.46 10.31
CA ARG A 107 16.50 -9.27 10.94
C ARG A 107 15.36 -8.39 11.44
N TRP A 108 14.14 -8.72 11.04
CA TRP A 108 12.94 -7.99 11.44
C TRP A 108 12.70 -8.09 12.94
N SER A 109 12.94 -9.25 13.56
CA SER A 109 12.83 -9.43 15.02
C SER A 109 13.71 -8.46 15.82
N GLU A 110 14.91 -8.16 15.35
CA GLU A 110 15.82 -7.19 16.00
C GLU A 110 15.28 -5.77 15.90
N VAL A 111 14.89 -5.34 14.69
CA VAL A 111 14.25 -4.03 14.46
C VAL A 111 13.00 -3.89 15.35
N LYS A 112 12.16 -4.93 15.41
CA LYS A 112 10.96 -4.96 16.23
C LYS A 112 11.29 -4.77 17.70
N GLN A 113 12.27 -5.48 18.25
CA GLN A 113 12.65 -5.38 19.67
C GLN A 113 13.19 -3.98 20.06
N GLU A 114 13.89 -3.33 19.13
CA GLU A 114 14.42 -1.99 19.34
C GLU A 114 13.32 -0.94 19.35
N VAL A 115 12.32 -1.04 18.46
CA VAL A 115 11.33 0.03 18.25
C VAL A 115 10.03 -0.21 19.00
N VAL A 116 9.59 -1.46 19.17
CA VAL A 116 8.32 -1.81 19.82
C VAL A 116 8.51 -1.91 21.33
N ALA A 117 7.75 -1.11 22.08
CA ALA A 117 7.75 -1.09 23.53
C ALA A 117 6.80 -2.12 24.14
N ALA A 118 5.62 -2.29 23.54
CA ALA A 118 4.59 -3.22 24.02
C ALA A 118 3.62 -3.62 22.92
N GLU A 119 2.99 -4.79 23.09
CA GLU A 119 1.92 -5.31 22.23
C GLU A 119 0.69 -5.61 23.09
N PRO A 120 -0.15 -4.61 23.41
CA PRO A 120 -1.29 -4.80 24.30
C PRO A 120 -2.29 -5.85 23.80
N THR A 121 -2.47 -5.90 22.48
CA THR A 121 -3.37 -6.82 21.77
C THR A 121 -2.73 -7.23 20.45
N PRO A 122 -3.05 -8.42 19.90
CA PRO A 122 -2.55 -8.83 18.59
C PRO A 122 -2.86 -7.78 17.52
N GLY A 123 -1.82 -7.30 16.83
CA GLY A 123 -1.95 -6.26 15.81
C GLY A 123 -2.00 -4.82 16.34
N ASP A 124 -2.04 -4.57 17.65
CA ASP A 124 -1.88 -3.23 18.21
C ASP A 124 -0.53 -3.12 18.90
N TRP A 125 0.34 -2.24 18.40
CA TRP A 125 1.67 -2.04 18.95
C TRP A 125 1.82 -0.62 19.49
N ARG A 126 2.58 -0.51 20.59
CA ARG A 126 3.07 0.76 21.12
C ARG A 126 4.55 0.86 20.83
N LEU A 127 4.94 1.90 20.11
CA LEU A 127 6.35 2.18 19.81
C LEU A 127 7.00 2.90 21.00
N ARG A 128 8.32 2.84 21.10
CA ARG A 128 9.08 3.47 22.19
C ARG A 128 9.01 5.01 22.19
N ASP A 129 8.75 5.62 21.03
CA ASP A 129 8.53 7.07 20.90
C ASP A 129 7.13 7.52 21.33
N GLY A 130 6.27 6.59 21.77
CA GLY A 130 4.91 6.85 22.24
C GLY A 130 3.82 6.77 21.16
N ARG A 131 4.18 6.58 19.89
CA ARG A 131 3.21 6.33 18.81
C ARG A 131 2.50 4.98 19.03
N ARG A 132 1.23 4.93 18.59
CA ARG A 132 0.43 3.70 18.55
C ARG A 132 0.19 3.32 17.10
N VAL A 133 0.50 2.07 16.77
CA VAL A 133 0.36 1.57 15.40
C VAL A 133 -0.51 0.32 15.35
N SER A 134 -1.30 0.22 14.28
CA SER A 134 -2.06 -0.97 13.93
C SER A 134 -1.29 -1.76 12.88
N VAL A 135 -1.09 -3.05 13.11
CA VAL A 135 -0.27 -3.95 12.29
C VAL A 135 -1.11 -5.09 11.76
N SER A 136 -1.17 -5.19 10.44
CA SER A 136 -1.75 -6.32 9.72
C SER A 136 -0.63 -7.12 9.04
N GLN A 137 -0.64 -8.43 9.21
CA GLN A 137 0.32 -9.32 8.59
C GLN A 137 -0.39 -10.29 7.65
N ARG A 138 0.14 -10.49 6.44
CA ARG A 138 -0.35 -11.49 5.49
C ARG A 138 0.83 -12.34 5.02
N PRO A 139 0.72 -13.68 5.07
CA PRO A 139 1.74 -14.54 4.47
C PRO A 139 1.72 -14.37 2.95
N LEU A 140 2.90 -14.36 2.32
CA LEU A 140 3.08 -14.43 0.88
C LEU A 140 3.70 -15.78 0.53
N ASN A 141 2.90 -16.85 0.46
CA ASN A 141 3.33 -18.20 0.06
C ASN A 141 4.78 -18.52 0.50
N ASP A 142 5.65 -18.92 -0.44
CA ASP A 142 7.06 -19.26 -0.20
C ASP A 142 8.00 -18.03 -0.14
N ARG A 143 7.46 -16.81 -0.14
CA ARG A 143 8.20 -15.54 -0.15
C ARG A 143 8.20 -14.80 1.20
N GLY A 144 7.60 -15.40 2.24
CA GLY A 144 7.59 -14.85 3.59
C GLY A 144 6.28 -14.17 3.95
N ARG A 145 6.30 -12.92 4.43
CA ARG A 145 5.11 -12.17 4.86
C ARG A 145 5.22 -10.68 4.54
N ILE A 146 4.08 -10.08 4.20
CA ILE A 146 3.93 -8.62 4.12
C ILE A 146 3.30 -8.11 5.41
N MET A 147 3.79 -6.98 5.87
CA MET A 147 3.33 -6.28 7.03
C MET A 147 2.89 -4.88 6.63
N VAL A 148 1.67 -4.51 7.01
CA VAL A 148 1.12 -3.18 6.81
C VAL A 148 0.92 -2.58 8.19
N VAL A 149 1.54 -1.43 8.41
CA VAL A 149 1.60 -0.75 9.70
C VAL A 149 1.04 0.66 9.50
N VAL A 150 0.01 1.01 10.27
CA VAL A 150 -0.66 2.31 10.18
C VAL A 150 -0.53 3.02 11.52
N ASP A 151 -0.07 4.27 11.53
CA ASP A 151 -0.12 5.10 12.73
C ASP A 151 -1.57 5.46 13.07
N VAL A 152 -2.03 5.02 14.23
CA VAL A 152 -3.38 5.23 14.75
C VAL A 152 -3.37 6.08 16.02
N THR A 153 -2.27 6.81 16.27
CA THR A 153 -2.07 7.59 17.50
C THR A 153 -3.20 8.58 17.72
N ASP A 154 -3.52 9.39 16.71
CA ASP A 154 -4.55 10.43 16.85
C ASP A 154 -5.96 9.84 16.90
N GLN A 155 -6.23 8.79 16.12
CA GLN A 155 -7.50 8.07 16.19
C GLN A 155 -7.75 7.51 17.59
N ARG A 156 -6.75 6.85 18.18
CA ARG A 156 -6.84 6.29 19.54
C ARG A 156 -7.00 7.40 20.59
N ARG A 157 -6.30 8.53 20.45
CA ARG A 157 -6.45 9.69 21.35
C ARG A 157 -7.85 10.29 21.30
N LEU A 158 -8.42 10.43 20.11
CA LEU A 158 -9.78 10.94 19.92
C LEU A 158 -10.81 9.97 20.50
N GLN A 159 -10.64 8.67 20.26
CA GLN A 159 -11.51 7.64 20.82
C GLN A 159 -11.46 7.62 22.35
N GLU A 160 -10.28 7.65 22.97
CA GLU A 160 -10.14 7.69 24.43
C GLU A 160 -10.79 8.95 25.04
N ARG A 161 -10.74 10.10 24.34
CA ARG A 161 -11.43 11.33 24.76
C ARG A 161 -12.94 11.21 24.67
N ALA A 162 -13.46 10.64 23.58
CA ALA A 162 -14.88 10.41 23.39
C ALA A 162 -15.44 9.47 24.46
N GLU A 163 -14.78 8.34 24.71
CA GLU A 163 -15.17 7.39 25.76
C GLU A 163 -15.18 8.03 27.15
N ARG A 164 -14.24 8.94 27.42
CA ARG A 164 -14.21 9.70 28.67
C ARG A 164 -15.37 10.68 28.79
N GLN A 165 -15.69 11.39 27.70
CA GLN A 165 -16.82 12.32 27.64
C GLN A 165 -18.13 11.59 27.89
N ASP A 166 -18.34 10.43 27.25
CA ASP A 166 -19.54 9.62 27.40
C ASP A 166 -19.74 9.15 28.84
N ARG A 167 -18.67 8.69 29.50
CA ARG A 167 -18.72 8.33 30.92
C ARG A 167 -19.09 9.51 31.81
N LEU A 168 -18.52 10.69 31.57
CA LEU A 168 -18.83 11.89 32.35
C LEU A 168 -20.28 12.34 32.16
N THR A 169 -20.79 12.30 30.93
CA THR A 169 -22.19 12.62 30.63
C THR A 169 -23.13 11.66 31.35
N ALA A 170 -22.90 10.35 31.23
CA ALA A 170 -23.72 9.34 31.92
C ALA A 170 -23.70 9.53 33.45
N MET A 171 -22.54 9.83 34.03
CA MET A 171 -22.44 10.15 35.47
C MET A 171 -23.20 11.44 35.82
N GLY A 172 -23.16 12.46 34.97
CA GLY A 172 -23.88 13.72 35.15
C GLY A 172 -25.40 13.55 35.14
N GLU A 173 -25.92 12.76 34.21
CA GLU A 173 -27.35 12.41 34.15
C GLU A 173 -27.78 11.64 35.40
N MET A 174 -27.02 10.62 35.81
CA MET A 174 -27.30 9.86 37.03
C MET A 174 -27.24 10.75 38.27
N ALA A 175 -26.26 11.65 38.37
CA ALA A 175 -26.13 12.59 39.48
C ALA A 175 -27.29 13.60 39.53
N ALA A 176 -27.72 14.13 38.37
CA ALA A 176 -28.87 15.02 38.27
C ALA A 176 -30.17 14.32 38.69
N GLN A 177 -30.34 13.07 38.27
CA GLN A 177 -31.49 12.25 38.65
C GLN A 177 -31.49 11.94 40.15
N LEU A 178 -30.34 11.58 40.73
CA LEU A 178 -30.17 11.40 42.18
C LEU A 178 -30.46 12.70 42.95
N ALA A 179 -29.94 13.84 42.48
CA ALA A 179 -30.19 15.14 43.10
C ALA A 179 -31.68 15.48 43.11
N HIS A 180 -32.40 15.20 42.02
CA HIS A 180 -33.84 15.39 41.95
C HIS A 180 -34.59 14.44 42.92
N GLN A 181 -34.18 13.18 42.98
CA GLN A 181 -34.75 12.17 43.88
C GLN A 181 -34.54 12.49 45.36
N VAL A 182 -33.43 13.14 45.74
CA VAL A 182 -33.17 13.59 47.12
C VAL A 182 -33.91 14.89 47.43
N ARG A 183 -33.98 15.82 46.47
CA ARG A 183 -34.62 17.13 46.67
C ARG A 183 -36.10 17.03 47.03
N THR A 184 -36.83 16.12 46.39
CA THR A 184 -38.28 15.96 46.58
C THR A 184 -38.67 15.52 48.00
N PRO A 185 -38.16 14.42 48.57
CA PRO A 185 -38.45 14.01 49.94
C PRO A 185 -37.94 15.03 50.97
N LEU A 186 -36.78 15.67 50.73
CA LEU A 186 -36.27 16.71 51.63
C LEU A 186 -37.18 17.95 51.64
N SER A 187 -37.63 18.40 50.47
CA SER A 187 -38.51 19.57 50.34
C SER A 187 -39.88 19.33 50.98
N THR A 188 -40.41 18.11 50.86
CA THR A 188 -41.66 17.72 51.53
C THR A 188 -41.48 17.67 53.04
N SER A 189 -40.38 17.08 53.54
CA SER A 189 -40.03 17.05 54.97
C SER A 189 -39.91 18.46 55.57
N VAL A 190 -39.18 19.35 54.91
CA VAL A 190 -39.01 20.75 55.35
C VAL A 190 -40.34 21.51 55.34
N ARG A 191 -41.19 21.30 54.33
CA ARG A 191 -42.54 21.90 54.30
C ARG A 191 -43.40 21.44 55.47
N TYR A 192 -43.47 20.13 55.73
CA TYR A 192 -44.26 19.60 56.85
C TYR A 192 -43.74 20.11 58.20
N ALA A 193 -42.42 20.12 58.40
CA ALA A 193 -41.80 20.70 59.60
C ALA A 193 -42.17 22.19 59.77
N GLY A 194 -42.13 22.98 58.69
CA GLY A 194 -42.52 24.39 58.70
C GLY A 194 -44.03 24.61 58.97
N GLN A 195 -44.90 23.72 58.47
CA GLN A 195 -46.33 23.76 58.78
C GLN A 195 -46.59 23.49 60.27
N LEU A 196 -45.91 22.48 60.84
CA LEU A 196 -45.99 22.15 62.26
C LEU A 196 -45.48 23.31 63.15
N ALA A 197 -44.45 24.04 62.70
CA ALA A 197 -43.89 25.18 63.42
C ALA A 197 -44.79 26.43 63.45
N LYS A 198 -45.75 26.59 62.53
CA LYS A 198 -46.65 27.76 62.47
C LYS A 198 -47.73 27.80 63.58
N GLY A 199 -47.82 26.77 64.43
CA GLY A 199 -48.55 26.82 65.70
C GLY A 199 -50.08 26.82 65.64
N SER A 200 -50.71 27.12 64.50
CA SER A 200 -52.17 27.24 64.34
C SER A 200 -52.86 25.99 63.74
N LEU A 201 -52.44 24.80 64.15
CA LEU A 201 -52.96 23.54 63.60
C LEU A 201 -53.83 22.81 64.63
N SER A 202 -55.00 22.32 64.21
CA SER A 202 -55.82 21.41 65.02
C SER A 202 -55.08 20.10 65.32
N ASP A 203 -55.42 19.42 66.42
CA ASP A 203 -54.77 18.16 66.81
C ASP A 203 -54.80 17.11 65.69
N ARG A 204 -55.90 17.06 64.93
CA ARG A 204 -56.05 16.17 63.77
C ARG A 204 -55.07 16.48 62.64
N GLN A 205 -54.84 17.77 62.34
CA GLN A 205 -53.88 18.19 61.31
C GLN A 205 -52.42 18.00 61.77
N ARG A 206 -52.15 18.21 63.06
CA ARG A 206 -50.82 17.99 63.65
C ARG A 206 -50.43 16.52 63.59
N GLN A 207 -51.36 15.61 63.91
CA GLN A 207 -51.13 14.17 63.83
C GLN A 207 -50.93 13.71 62.37
N GLN A 208 -51.75 14.21 61.44
CA GLN A 208 -51.66 13.87 60.02
C GLN A 208 -50.35 14.35 59.34
N PHE A 209 -49.80 15.51 59.74
CA PHE A 209 -48.50 15.97 59.23
C PHE A 209 -47.31 15.27 59.91
N SER A 210 -47.46 14.84 61.16
CA SER A 210 -46.43 14.08 61.87
C SER A 210 -46.31 12.64 61.33
N GLU A 211 -47.43 11.99 61.02
CA GLU A 211 -47.46 10.65 60.38
C GLU A 211 -46.88 10.65 58.96
N LYS A 212 -46.91 11.78 58.23
CA LYS A 212 -46.33 11.91 56.89
C LYS A 212 -44.82 12.23 56.88
N LEU A 213 -44.24 12.51 58.05
CA LEU A 213 -42.83 12.88 58.20
C LEU A 213 -41.99 11.67 58.67
N LEU A 214 -42.63 10.66 59.27
CA LEU A 214 -42.06 9.35 59.63
C LEU A 214 -42.20 8.36 58.46
#